data_AF-A0A849Z649-F1
#
_entry.id   AF-A0A849Z649-F1
#
_cell.length_a   1.000
_cell.length_b   1.000
_cell.length_c   1.000
_cell.angle_alpha   90.00
_cell.angle_beta   90.00
_cell.angle_gamma   90.00
#
_symmetry.space_group_name_H-M   'P 1'
#
loop_
_entity.id
_entity.type
_entity.pdbx_description
1 polymer ?
#
loop_
_entity_poly.entity_id
_entity_poly.type
_entity_poly.pdbx_seq_one_letter_code
_entity_poly.pdbx_strand_id
1 'polypeptide(L)'
;MLHPRGALAALLVISLPTAAQAGTWIDGQTTPDVEELVVVDPTGEEHWLYGREDVAGDGEGFGPAEQGIDIRSGYAAGDATRFFARAYVSSEAAPPPSLVVYVFIDSDRNLSTGGSSASPEIDPRFTIDPGGGGFEHCFAVRANGTVHGLWHYSDVTNAFQPENLLASEAAGEPGVDIDPMLLGAATHGYLQGSIKHDKVGTAAACNARLYFRSLDVNGSGPSDADVGDSRPCASADVNSDGIPDVLVPNESCESDDDCPFFGICDDGTKKCLVGDPCDATTDCPADRACEDGRCVVAPAGPCGTSANCKNGMVCEQGTCVACANDAECGVAGRCSQDGRCIAGGEPPAEEDEGCGCVAVGKPESARLAAAVGLALAVAALRRRRSNRARA
;
A
#
# COMPACT_ATOMS: atom_id res chain seq x y z
N MET A 1 6.30 -41.80 -66.69
CA MET A 1 7.10 -40.87 -65.87
C MET A 1 6.17 -40.17 -64.89
N LEU A 2 5.97 -40.72 -63.70
CA LEU A 2 5.15 -40.11 -62.65
C LEU A 2 6.08 -39.63 -61.52
N HIS A 3 5.98 -38.33 -61.21
CA HIS A 3 6.70 -37.67 -60.11
C HIS A 3 5.94 -37.87 -58.79
N PRO A 4 6.62 -38.10 -57.65
CA PRO A 4 5.97 -38.14 -56.35
C PRO A 4 5.77 -36.71 -55.83
N ARG A 5 4.56 -36.42 -55.32
CA ARG A 5 4.23 -35.20 -54.59
C ARG A 5 4.71 -35.33 -53.15
N GLY A 6 5.68 -34.50 -52.75
CA GLY A 6 6.07 -34.32 -51.35
C GLY A 6 5.04 -33.43 -50.64
N ALA A 7 4.50 -33.93 -49.52
CA ALA A 7 3.67 -33.16 -48.62
C ALA A 7 4.57 -32.36 -47.66
N LEU A 8 4.47 -31.02 -47.71
CA LEU A 8 5.01 -30.15 -46.67
C LEU A 8 4.08 -30.21 -45.45
N ALA A 9 4.58 -30.73 -44.34
CA ALA A 9 3.95 -30.56 -43.04
C ALA A 9 4.37 -29.19 -42.48
N ALA A 10 3.42 -28.26 -42.39
CA ALA A 10 3.63 -27.00 -41.69
C ALA A 10 3.55 -27.26 -40.18
N LEU A 11 4.68 -27.09 -39.47
CA LEU A 11 4.71 -27.07 -38.02
C LEU A 11 4.05 -25.75 -37.55
N LEU A 12 2.86 -25.85 -36.98
CA LEU A 12 2.20 -24.74 -36.31
C LEU A 12 2.81 -24.62 -34.91
N VAL A 13 3.70 -23.65 -34.70
CA VAL A 13 4.19 -23.30 -33.35
C VAL A 13 3.08 -22.47 -32.70
N ILE A 14 2.34 -23.09 -31.79
CA ILE A 14 1.38 -22.40 -30.94
C ILE A 14 2.20 -21.77 -29.81
N SER A 15 2.50 -20.48 -29.95
CA SER A 15 3.04 -19.67 -28.86
C SER A 15 1.94 -19.49 -27.82
N LEU A 16 2.00 -20.27 -26.75
CA LEU A 16 1.17 -20.01 -25.57
C LEU A 16 1.65 -18.68 -24.95
N PRO A 17 0.74 -17.77 -24.56
CA PRO A 17 1.14 -16.60 -23.79
C PRO A 17 1.73 -17.09 -22.47
N THR A 18 3.02 -16.90 -22.29
CA THR A 18 3.63 -16.92 -20.97
C THR A 18 2.94 -15.83 -20.17
N ALA A 19 2.18 -16.20 -19.14
CA ALA A 19 1.94 -15.27 -18.04
C ALA A 19 3.31 -14.72 -17.67
N ALA A 20 3.51 -13.42 -17.80
CA ALA A 20 4.77 -12.80 -17.41
C ALA A 20 4.96 -13.18 -15.94
N GLN A 21 5.99 -13.97 -15.67
CA GLN A 21 6.47 -14.14 -14.30
C GLN A 21 6.77 -12.74 -13.78
N ALA A 22 6.34 -12.43 -12.57
CA ALA A 22 6.69 -11.19 -11.91
C ALA A 22 8.18 -10.89 -12.14
N GLY A 23 8.45 -9.69 -12.64
CA GLY A 23 9.78 -9.24 -12.99
C GLY A 23 10.71 -9.33 -11.81
N THR A 24 11.95 -9.69 -12.09
CA THR A 24 13.00 -9.58 -11.08
C THR A 24 13.03 -8.14 -10.57
N TRP A 25 12.77 -7.98 -9.28
CA TRP A 25 13.12 -6.83 -8.47
C TRP A 25 14.63 -6.91 -8.12
N ILE A 26 15.08 -6.20 -7.09
CA ILE A 26 16.48 -6.22 -6.67
C ILE A 26 16.91 -7.63 -6.21
N ASP A 27 18.17 -7.99 -6.48
CA ASP A 27 18.82 -9.21 -5.99
C ASP A 27 18.07 -10.54 -6.22
N GLY A 28 17.19 -10.58 -7.22
CA GLY A 28 16.41 -11.76 -7.60
C GLY A 28 15.10 -11.94 -6.82
N GLN A 29 14.74 -10.99 -5.96
CA GLN A 29 13.38 -10.86 -5.46
C GLN A 29 12.41 -10.65 -6.64
N THR A 30 11.13 -10.98 -6.45
CA THR A 30 10.07 -10.70 -7.44
C THR A 30 9.17 -9.55 -7.02
N THR A 31 9.14 -9.26 -5.72
CA THR A 31 8.21 -8.36 -5.05
C THR A 31 9.05 -7.40 -4.21
N PRO A 32 8.74 -6.09 -4.18
CA PRO A 32 9.40 -5.16 -3.28
C PRO A 32 9.16 -5.52 -1.83
N ASP A 33 10.08 -5.12 -0.97
CA ASP A 33 9.88 -5.19 0.48
C ASP A 33 9.09 -3.94 0.91
N VAL A 34 8.31 -4.03 1.99
CA VAL A 34 7.48 -2.89 2.38
C VAL A 34 8.31 -1.68 2.83
N GLU A 35 9.53 -1.91 3.33
CA GLU A 35 10.50 -0.86 3.68
C GLU A 35 10.92 0.00 2.47
N GLU A 36 10.72 -0.50 1.25
CA GLU A 36 11.03 0.18 -0.02
C GLU A 36 9.87 1.05 -0.52
N LEU A 37 8.78 1.15 0.25
CA LEU A 37 7.63 1.96 -0.09
C LEU A 37 7.95 3.46 0.00
N VAL A 38 7.77 4.16 -1.10
CA VAL A 38 8.11 5.57 -1.23
C VAL A 38 6.88 6.43 -1.04
N VAL A 39 5.78 6.04 -1.67
CA VAL A 39 4.56 6.82 -1.68
C VAL A 39 3.36 5.89 -1.63
N VAL A 40 2.37 6.31 -0.85
CA VAL A 40 1.02 5.80 -0.96
C VAL A 40 0.18 6.96 -1.42
N ASP A 41 -0.64 6.75 -2.43
CA ASP A 41 -1.48 7.81 -2.93
C ASP A 41 -2.50 8.22 -1.85
N PRO A 42 -2.40 9.45 -1.31
CA PRO A 42 -3.35 9.94 -0.34
C PRO A 42 -4.51 10.68 -1.02
N THR A 43 -4.47 10.87 -2.36
CA THR A 43 -5.55 11.56 -3.05
C THR A 43 -6.78 10.66 -3.07
N GLY A 44 -7.93 11.30 -2.83
CA GLY A 44 -9.18 10.65 -2.54
C GLY A 44 -10.18 11.62 -1.90
N GLU A 45 -11.47 11.30 -2.03
CA GLU A 45 -12.48 11.95 -1.21
C GLU A 45 -12.27 11.61 0.26
N GLU A 46 -12.73 12.48 1.16
CA GLU A 46 -12.80 12.19 2.61
C GLU A 46 -13.43 10.79 2.77
N HIS A 47 -12.74 9.86 3.45
CA HIS A 47 -13.10 8.44 3.67
C HIS A 47 -12.60 7.38 2.67
N TRP A 48 -11.97 7.73 1.55
CA TRP A 48 -11.35 6.69 0.71
C TRP A 48 -9.93 6.41 1.19
N LEU A 49 -9.70 5.19 1.63
CA LEU A 49 -8.36 4.75 1.98
C LEU A 49 -7.71 4.15 0.75
N TYR A 50 -6.56 4.71 0.39
CA TYR A 50 -5.54 4.21 -0.52
C TYR A 50 -6.05 3.38 -1.71
N GLY A 51 -6.08 3.99 -2.90
CA GLY A 51 -6.27 3.23 -4.15
C GLY A 51 -7.70 2.79 -4.42
N ARG A 52 -8.68 3.60 -4.01
CA ARG A 52 -10.03 3.46 -4.54
C ARG A 52 -10.58 4.78 -5.10
N GLU A 53 -9.74 5.79 -5.27
CA GLU A 53 -10.16 7.12 -5.67
C GLU A 53 -10.82 7.15 -7.06
N ASP A 54 -11.91 7.90 -7.17
CA ASP A 54 -12.43 8.34 -8.47
C ASP A 54 -11.52 9.42 -9.08
N VAL A 55 -10.48 8.95 -9.76
CA VAL A 55 -9.51 9.79 -10.49
C VAL A 55 -10.21 10.63 -11.58
N ALA A 56 -11.38 10.24 -12.06
CA ALA A 56 -12.12 10.99 -13.07
C ALA A 56 -12.94 12.14 -12.48
N GLY A 57 -13.19 12.15 -11.17
CA GLY A 57 -14.03 13.14 -10.49
C GLY A 57 -15.50 13.09 -10.92
N ASP A 58 -15.98 11.93 -11.37
CA ASP A 58 -17.35 11.69 -11.81
C ASP A 58 -18.31 11.12 -10.73
N GLY A 59 -17.80 10.84 -9.53
CA GLY A 59 -18.51 10.35 -8.34
C GLY A 59 -18.12 8.91 -7.95
N GLU A 60 -19.09 8.08 -7.57
CA GLU A 60 -18.84 6.67 -7.17
C GLU A 60 -18.41 5.74 -8.33
N GLY A 61 -17.99 6.30 -9.46
CA GLY A 61 -17.76 5.63 -10.72
C GLY A 61 -16.45 4.86 -10.84
N PHE A 62 -15.86 4.34 -9.75
CA PHE A 62 -14.53 3.71 -9.76
C PHE A 62 -14.44 2.38 -10.54
N GLY A 63 -14.47 2.49 -11.86
CA GLY A 63 -14.57 1.37 -12.79
C GLY A 63 -13.21 0.79 -13.19
N PRO A 64 -13.20 -0.33 -13.94
CA PRO A 64 -11.95 -1.00 -14.34
C PRO A 64 -10.95 -0.14 -15.11
N ALA A 65 -11.41 0.90 -15.81
CA ALA A 65 -10.54 1.80 -16.56
C ALA A 65 -9.79 2.78 -15.64
N GLU A 66 -10.45 3.29 -14.59
CA GLU A 66 -9.85 4.15 -13.56
C GLU A 66 -8.92 3.35 -12.67
N GLN A 67 -9.41 2.21 -12.15
CA GLN A 67 -8.63 1.26 -11.37
C GLN A 67 -7.31 0.86 -12.06
N GLY A 68 -7.32 0.75 -13.39
CA GLY A 68 -6.13 0.35 -14.14
C GLY A 68 -5.04 1.43 -14.24
N ILE A 69 -5.34 2.69 -13.91
CA ILE A 69 -4.43 3.83 -14.06
C ILE A 69 -4.13 4.50 -12.72
N ASP A 70 -5.10 4.49 -11.81
CA ASP A 70 -5.01 4.98 -10.43
C ASP A 70 -3.86 4.28 -9.68
N ILE A 71 -2.76 5.01 -9.41
CA ILE A 71 -1.63 4.43 -8.66
C ILE A 71 -2.00 4.46 -7.18
N ARG A 72 -1.98 3.29 -6.55
CA ARG A 72 -2.21 3.16 -5.11
C ARG A 72 -0.93 3.34 -4.29
N SER A 73 0.18 2.82 -4.80
CA SER A 73 1.44 2.75 -4.07
C SER A 73 2.63 2.73 -5.03
N GLY A 74 3.74 3.33 -4.60
CA GLY A 74 4.99 3.41 -5.34
C GLY A 74 6.17 2.97 -4.49
N TYR A 75 6.98 2.07 -5.03
CA TYR A 75 8.16 1.47 -4.42
C TYR A 75 9.40 1.83 -5.21
N ALA A 76 10.54 1.92 -4.55
CA ALA A 76 11.80 2.08 -5.23
C ALA A 76 13.00 1.54 -4.44
N ALA A 77 13.98 1.07 -5.19
CA ALA A 77 15.16 0.44 -4.63
C ALA A 77 16.37 0.59 -5.57
N GLY A 78 17.56 0.27 -5.07
CA GLY A 78 18.79 0.23 -5.85
C GLY A 78 19.57 -1.07 -5.60
N ASP A 79 20.01 -1.72 -6.67
CA ASP A 79 21.00 -2.81 -6.57
C ASP A 79 22.42 -2.29 -6.87
N ALA A 80 23.39 -3.18 -7.06
CA ALA A 80 24.76 -2.78 -7.39
C ALA A 80 24.92 -2.01 -8.73
N THR A 81 23.91 -2.02 -9.59
CA THR A 81 23.97 -1.62 -11.00
C THR A 81 22.81 -0.76 -11.47
N ARG A 82 21.63 -0.87 -10.86
CA ARG A 82 20.39 -0.29 -11.34
C ARG A 82 19.52 0.25 -10.21
N PHE A 83 18.82 1.32 -10.54
CA PHE A 83 17.67 1.82 -9.82
C PHE A 83 16.40 1.16 -10.35
N PHE A 84 15.49 0.83 -9.46
CA PHE A 84 14.20 0.22 -9.72
C PHE A 84 13.10 1.11 -9.13
N ALA A 85 12.01 1.25 -9.87
CA ALA A 85 10.78 1.86 -9.38
C ALA A 85 9.61 1.01 -9.84
N ARG A 86 8.65 0.74 -8.95
CA ARG A 86 7.41 0.00 -9.25
C ARG A 86 6.23 0.77 -8.71
N ALA A 87 5.24 1.00 -9.54
CA ALA A 87 3.95 1.53 -9.12
C ALA A 87 2.90 0.41 -9.22
N TYR A 88 2.12 0.21 -8.17
CA TYR A 88 0.93 -0.62 -8.20
C TYR A 88 -0.27 0.24 -8.52
N VAL A 89 -1.19 -0.31 -9.32
CA VAL A 89 -2.48 0.31 -9.59
C VAL A 89 -3.58 -0.35 -8.79
N SER A 90 -4.68 0.34 -8.61
CA SER A 90 -5.83 -0.12 -7.83
C SER A 90 -6.50 -1.37 -8.40
N SER A 91 -6.36 -1.64 -9.70
CA SER A 91 -6.85 -2.86 -10.34
C SER A 91 -6.10 -4.11 -9.87
N GLU A 92 -6.83 -5.19 -9.63
CA GLU A 92 -6.27 -6.54 -9.41
C GLU A 92 -5.73 -7.17 -10.71
N ALA A 93 -6.02 -6.56 -11.87
CA ALA A 93 -5.54 -7.00 -13.18
C ALA A 93 -4.33 -6.18 -13.64
N ALA A 94 -3.58 -6.71 -14.61
CA ALA A 94 -2.46 -6.00 -15.21
C ALA A 94 -2.93 -4.64 -15.80
N PRO A 95 -2.13 -3.57 -15.67
CA PRO A 95 -2.51 -2.24 -16.11
C PRO A 95 -2.77 -2.20 -17.63
N PRO A 96 -3.64 -1.29 -18.10
CA PRO A 96 -3.94 -1.16 -19.52
C PRO A 96 -2.68 -0.72 -20.28
N PRO A 97 -2.41 -1.21 -21.50
CA PRO A 97 -1.19 -0.88 -22.25
C PRO A 97 -0.97 0.61 -22.55
N SER A 98 -1.99 1.45 -22.33
CA SER A 98 -1.93 2.90 -22.47
C SER A 98 -1.43 3.62 -21.23
N LEU A 99 -1.36 2.97 -20.07
CA LEU A 99 -0.78 3.53 -18.85
C LEU A 99 0.71 3.83 -19.07
N VAL A 100 1.10 5.02 -18.64
CA VAL A 100 2.49 5.45 -18.49
C VAL A 100 2.70 5.92 -17.07
N VAL A 101 3.74 5.42 -16.42
CA VAL A 101 4.16 5.91 -15.10
C VAL A 101 5.45 6.70 -15.27
N TYR A 102 5.47 7.89 -14.68
CA TYR A 102 6.58 8.83 -14.64
C TYR A 102 7.12 8.91 -13.22
N VAL A 103 8.43 8.83 -13.07
CA VAL A 103 9.14 8.98 -11.81
C VAL A 103 10.08 10.16 -11.95
N PHE A 104 9.76 11.25 -11.26
CA PHE A 104 10.64 12.40 -11.09
C PHE A 104 11.64 12.11 -9.97
N ILE A 105 12.91 12.38 -10.22
CA ILE A 105 14.04 11.95 -9.38
C ILE A 105 14.87 13.19 -9.02
N ASP A 106 14.84 13.55 -7.74
CA ASP A 106 15.74 14.50 -7.07
C ASP A 106 16.91 13.67 -6.53
N SER A 107 17.96 13.60 -7.33
CA SER A 107 19.08 12.68 -7.19
C SER A 107 20.13 13.16 -6.18
N ASP A 108 20.17 14.46 -5.92
CA ASP A 108 21.09 15.07 -4.95
C ASP A 108 20.41 15.49 -3.63
N ARG A 109 19.07 15.34 -3.55
CA ARG A 109 18.21 15.69 -2.43
C ARG A 109 18.22 17.18 -2.14
N ASN A 110 18.33 18.00 -3.18
CA ASN A 110 18.41 19.44 -3.08
C ASN A 110 17.28 20.11 -3.86
N LEU A 111 16.24 20.53 -3.13
CA LEU A 111 15.10 21.28 -3.69
C LEU A 111 15.47 22.61 -4.37
N SER A 112 16.72 23.08 -4.26
CA SER A 112 17.18 24.30 -4.93
C SER A 112 17.82 24.06 -6.31
N THR A 113 18.04 22.80 -6.70
CA THR A 113 18.50 22.39 -8.03
C THR A 113 17.37 21.77 -8.83
N GLY A 114 17.64 21.33 -10.05
CA GLY A 114 16.68 20.59 -10.85
C GLY A 114 15.45 21.40 -11.29
N GLY A 115 14.49 20.66 -11.84
CA GLY A 115 13.27 21.17 -12.41
C GLY A 115 12.04 20.95 -11.52
N SER A 116 10.94 21.54 -11.98
CA SER A 116 9.61 21.41 -11.41
C SER A 116 8.88 20.22 -12.03
N SER A 117 8.00 19.52 -11.30
CA SER A 117 7.15 18.51 -11.93
C SER A 117 6.08 19.11 -12.86
N ALA A 118 5.87 20.43 -12.86
CA ALA A 118 5.10 21.16 -13.88
C ALA A 118 5.89 21.29 -15.20
N SER A 119 6.09 20.18 -15.89
CA SER A 119 6.96 20.05 -17.06
C SER A 119 6.20 19.75 -18.36
N PRO A 120 5.61 20.75 -19.05
CA PRO A 120 4.88 20.56 -20.31
C PRO A 120 5.75 20.01 -21.46
N GLU A 121 7.07 20.12 -21.35
CA GLU A 121 8.04 19.54 -22.28
C GLU A 121 8.17 18.00 -22.17
N ILE A 122 7.77 17.43 -21.04
CA ILE A 122 7.67 15.97 -20.84
C ILE A 122 6.30 15.50 -21.33
N ASP A 123 5.23 16.07 -20.79
CA ASP A 123 3.85 15.89 -21.25
C ASP A 123 3.08 17.20 -21.03
N PRO A 124 2.34 17.71 -22.03
CA PRO A 124 1.64 19.00 -21.93
C PRO A 124 0.59 19.08 -20.81
N ARG A 125 0.19 17.96 -20.21
CA ARG A 125 -0.73 17.91 -19.06
C ARG A 125 -0.05 18.23 -17.73
N PHE A 126 1.29 18.17 -17.64
CA PHE A 126 2.04 18.50 -16.43
C PHE A 126 2.12 20.02 -16.23
N THR A 127 1.03 20.61 -15.74
CA THR A 127 0.91 22.06 -15.55
C THR A 127 1.05 22.54 -14.11
N ILE A 128 1.08 21.62 -13.15
CA ILE A 128 1.20 21.90 -11.70
C ILE A 128 2.34 21.09 -11.09
N ASP A 129 2.89 21.59 -9.99
CA ASP A 129 4.02 20.98 -9.27
C ASP A 129 3.72 20.79 -7.79
N PRO A 130 3.02 19.72 -7.43
CA PRO A 130 2.83 19.37 -6.02
C PRO A 130 4.07 18.72 -5.43
N GLY A 131 4.96 18.16 -6.26
CA GLY A 131 6.21 17.53 -5.81
C GLY A 131 7.23 18.51 -5.20
N GLY A 132 7.06 19.82 -5.39
CA GLY A 132 7.89 20.86 -4.80
C GLY A 132 9.20 21.17 -5.53
N GLY A 133 9.38 20.62 -6.75
CA GLY A 133 10.58 20.76 -7.57
C GLY A 133 11.80 20.01 -7.04
N GLY A 134 12.99 20.35 -7.54
CA GLY A 134 14.24 19.67 -7.15
C GLY A 134 14.67 18.54 -8.07
N PHE A 135 13.97 18.28 -9.18
CA PHE A 135 14.15 17.04 -9.93
C PHE A 135 15.19 17.17 -11.05
N GLU A 136 16.31 16.46 -10.97
CA GLU A 136 17.30 16.42 -12.06
C GLU A 136 16.84 15.52 -13.21
N HIS A 137 16.06 14.49 -12.92
CA HIS A 137 15.66 13.50 -13.92
C HIS A 137 14.16 13.19 -13.88
N CYS A 138 13.61 12.79 -15.01
CA CYS A 138 12.32 12.12 -15.10
C CYS A 138 12.49 10.85 -15.93
N PHE A 139 12.08 9.70 -15.40
CA PHE A 139 12.11 8.43 -16.09
C PHE A 139 10.70 7.89 -16.22
N ALA A 140 10.33 7.40 -17.41
CA ALA A 140 8.98 6.89 -17.64
C ALA A 140 8.97 5.55 -18.37
N VAL A 141 8.02 4.70 -17.98
CA VAL A 141 7.76 3.38 -18.56
C VAL A 141 6.30 3.23 -18.92
N ARG A 142 6.02 2.38 -19.91
CA ARG A 142 4.66 2.07 -20.38
C ARG A 142 4.26 0.67 -19.94
N ALA A 143 2.98 0.50 -19.65
CA ALA A 143 2.36 -0.79 -19.34
C ALA A 143 2.33 -1.80 -20.52
N ASN A 144 3.02 -1.51 -21.62
CA ASN A 144 3.30 -2.46 -22.69
C ASN A 144 4.74 -3.04 -22.61
N GLY A 145 5.49 -2.75 -21.53
CA GLY A 145 6.85 -3.22 -21.31
C GLY A 145 7.94 -2.39 -22.00
N THR A 146 7.60 -1.23 -22.55
CA THR A 146 8.59 -0.34 -23.18
C THR A 146 8.94 0.85 -22.30
N VAL A 147 10.18 1.30 -22.37
CA VAL A 147 10.60 2.57 -21.79
C VAL A 147 9.97 3.71 -22.60
N HIS A 148 9.23 4.59 -21.94
CA HIS A 148 8.60 5.73 -22.59
C HIS A 148 9.62 6.82 -22.89
N GLY A 149 10.51 7.12 -21.94
CA GLY A 149 11.54 8.13 -22.10
C GLY A 149 12.37 8.36 -20.83
N LEU A 150 13.44 9.11 -21.01
CA LEU A 150 14.25 9.70 -19.95
C LEU A 150 14.45 11.17 -20.30
N TRP A 151 14.34 12.02 -19.30
CA TRP A 151 14.61 13.45 -19.42
C TRP A 151 15.56 13.88 -18.31
N HIS A 152 16.40 14.85 -18.63
CA HIS A 152 17.27 15.53 -17.67
C HIS A 152 17.02 17.02 -17.67
N TYR A 153 16.97 17.61 -16.48
CA TYR A 153 16.78 19.03 -16.31
C TYR A 153 18.04 19.81 -16.68
N SER A 154 17.93 20.72 -17.64
CA SER A 154 19.04 21.58 -18.02
C SER A 154 18.89 22.98 -17.44
N ASP A 155 19.82 23.39 -16.58
CA ASP A 155 19.91 24.77 -16.07
C ASP A 155 20.11 25.81 -17.19
N VAL A 156 20.63 25.39 -18.34
CA VAL A 156 20.90 26.29 -19.48
C VAL A 156 19.60 26.66 -20.18
N THR A 157 18.71 25.68 -20.39
CA THR A 157 17.40 25.92 -21.03
C THR A 157 16.28 26.15 -20.02
N ASN A 158 16.55 25.91 -18.72
CA ASN A 158 15.58 25.92 -17.64
C ASN A 158 14.35 25.05 -17.96
N ALA A 159 14.62 23.84 -18.46
CA ALA A 159 13.61 22.89 -18.92
C ALA A 159 14.21 21.47 -19.00
N PHE A 160 13.36 20.46 -18.89
CA PHE A 160 13.73 19.08 -19.17
C PHE A 160 14.06 18.86 -20.64
N GLN A 161 15.12 18.11 -20.90
CA GLN A 161 15.57 17.75 -22.24
C GLN A 161 15.55 16.23 -22.38
N PRO A 162 15.05 15.69 -23.50
CA PRO A 162 15.03 14.25 -23.71
C PRO A 162 16.45 13.71 -23.83
N GLU A 163 16.68 12.57 -23.19
CA GLU A 163 17.90 11.81 -23.29
C GLU A 163 17.73 10.55 -24.13
N ASN A 164 18.80 10.17 -24.83
CA ASN A 164 18.83 8.91 -25.55
C ASN A 164 19.17 7.76 -24.60
N LEU A 165 18.28 6.78 -24.52
CA LEU A 165 18.51 5.53 -23.81
C LEU A 165 18.77 4.39 -24.79
N LEU A 166 19.80 3.61 -24.51
CA LEU A 166 20.00 2.31 -25.15
C LEU A 166 19.08 1.28 -24.49
N ALA A 167 18.64 0.28 -25.25
CA ALA A 167 17.82 -0.82 -24.72
C ALA A 167 18.50 -1.62 -23.58
N SER A 168 19.82 -1.54 -23.45
CA SER A 168 20.59 -2.16 -22.37
C SER A 168 20.67 -1.32 -21.09
N GLU A 169 20.19 -0.08 -21.11
CA GLU A 169 20.33 0.88 -20.02
C GLU A 169 19.05 1.01 -19.19
N ALA A 170 17.90 0.68 -19.77
CA ALA A 170 16.63 0.71 -19.10
C ALA A 170 15.69 -0.39 -19.61
N ALA A 171 14.77 -0.82 -18.77
CA ALA A 171 13.71 -1.77 -19.10
C ALA A 171 12.41 -1.36 -18.39
N GLY A 172 11.27 -1.68 -19.00
CA GLY A 172 9.95 -1.52 -18.39
C GLY A 172 9.23 -2.87 -18.39
N GLU A 173 8.36 -3.07 -17.41
CA GLU A 173 7.66 -4.34 -17.25
C GLU A 173 6.32 -4.15 -16.53
N PRO A 174 5.19 -4.55 -17.16
CA PRO A 174 3.90 -4.66 -16.49
C PRO A 174 3.67 -6.08 -15.95
N GLY A 175 2.85 -6.20 -14.93
CA GLY A 175 2.40 -7.50 -14.46
C GLY A 175 1.31 -7.43 -13.41
N VAL A 176 1.16 -8.53 -12.68
CA VAL A 176 0.35 -8.64 -11.47
C VAL A 176 1.23 -9.30 -10.42
N ASP A 177 1.31 -8.71 -9.25
CA ASP A 177 2.10 -9.23 -8.13
C ASP A 177 1.44 -8.83 -6.80
N ILE A 178 1.93 -9.39 -5.70
CA ILE A 178 1.54 -8.96 -4.37
C ILE A 178 1.93 -7.49 -4.19
N ASP A 179 0.99 -6.65 -3.74
CA ASP A 179 1.30 -5.30 -3.25
C ASP A 179 1.69 -5.44 -1.76
N PRO A 180 2.95 -5.14 -1.37
CA PRO A 180 3.42 -5.30 0.01
C PRO A 180 2.60 -4.54 1.07
N MET A 181 1.80 -3.54 0.67
CA MET A 181 0.86 -2.90 1.59
C MET A 181 -0.23 -3.83 2.11
N LEU A 182 -0.57 -4.87 1.34
CA LEU A 182 -1.62 -5.87 1.65
C LEU A 182 -2.93 -5.20 2.11
N LEU A 183 -3.39 -4.23 1.33
CA LEU A 183 -4.60 -3.46 1.61
C LEU A 183 -5.64 -3.72 0.52
N GLY A 184 -6.80 -4.23 0.92
CA GLY A 184 -7.83 -4.71 0.00
C GLY A 184 -7.47 -6.09 -0.55
N ALA A 185 -7.16 -6.18 -1.85
CA ALA A 185 -6.71 -7.44 -2.45
C ALA A 185 -5.21 -7.65 -2.21
N ALA A 186 -4.80 -8.92 -2.12
CA ALA A 186 -3.37 -9.24 -1.95
C ALA A 186 -2.55 -8.86 -3.19
N THR A 187 -3.12 -9.01 -4.38
CA THR A 187 -2.42 -8.80 -5.66
C THR A 187 -3.02 -7.67 -6.47
N HIS A 188 -2.14 -6.88 -7.07
CA HIS A 188 -2.48 -5.73 -7.88
C HIS A 188 -1.69 -5.71 -9.18
N GLY A 189 -2.24 -5.05 -10.20
CA GLY A 189 -1.50 -4.69 -11.39
C GLY A 189 -0.32 -3.81 -11.02
N TYR A 190 0.84 -4.04 -11.62
CA TYR A 190 2.00 -3.18 -11.44
C TYR A 190 2.59 -2.75 -12.77
N LEU A 191 3.30 -1.62 -12.73
CA LEU A 191 4.24 -1.20 -13.74
C LEU A 191 5.59 -0.89 -13.09
N GLN A 192 6.60 -1.63 -13.52
CA GLN A 192 7.98 -1.50 -13.07
C GLN A 192 8.86 -0.89 -14.16
N GLY A 193 9.80 -0.05 -13.73
CA GLY A 193 10.92 0.40 -14.53
C GLY A 193 12.24 0.12 -13.81
N SER A 194 13.26 -0.26 -14.57
CA SER A 194 14.63 -0.35 -14.06
C SER A 194 15.59 0.38 -14.98
N ILE A 195 16.54 1.11 -14.43
CA ILE A 195 17.46 1.98 -15.18
C ILE A 195 18.82 2.01 -14.50
N LYS A 196 19.91 2.12 -15.27
CA LYS A 196 21.25 2.25 -14.69
C LYS A 196 21.38 3.51 -13.82
N HIS A 197 22.09 3.38 -12.71
CA HIS A 197 22.36 4.48 -11.79
C HIS A 197 22.96 5.72 -12.45
N ASP A 198 23.89 5.54 -13.39
CA ASP A 198 24.60 6.63 -14.06
C ASP A 198 23.69 7.50 -14.96
N LYS A 199 22.48 7.03 -15.27
CA LYS A 199 21.48 7.77 -16.07
C LYS A 199 20.58 8.67 -15.24
N VAL A 200 20.43 8.38 -13.96
CA VAL A 200 19.47 9.06 -13.08
C VAL A 200 20.12 9.60 -11.80
N GLY A 201 21.45 9.58 -11.73
CA GLY A 201 22.20 10.14 -10.60
C GLY A 201 22.03 9.40 -9.27
N THR A 202 21.51 8.16 -9.28
CA THR A 202 21.24 7.39 -8.06
C THR A 202 22.40 6.43 -7.72
N ALA A 203 22.26 5.68 -6.63
CA ALA A 203 23.19 4.62 -6.22
C ALA A 203 22.43 3.46 -5.59
N ALA A 204 23.13 2.38 -5.23
CA ALA A 204 22.55 1.20 -4.59
C ALA A 204 21.75 1.55 -3.33
N ALA A 205 22.23 2.51 -2.53
CA ALA A 205 21.53 2.97 -1.31
C ALA A 205 20.28 3.83 -1.61
N CYS A 206 19.91 4.01 -2.87
CA CYS A 206 18.81 4.83 -3.35
C CYS A 206 18.69 6.20 -2.67
N ASN A 207 19.78 6.96 -2.63
CA ASN A 207 19.82 8.27 -1.99
C ASN A 207 19.23 9.38 -2.87
N ALA A 208 17.92 9.29 -3.15
CA ALA A 208 17.14 10.24 -3.92
C ALA A 208 15.80 10.57 -3.22
N ARG A 209 15.11 11.60 -3.71
CA ARG A 209 13.66 11.79 -3.49
C ARG A 209 12.92 11.57 -4.79
N LEU A 210 11.75 10.94 -4.69
CA LEU A 210 10.98 10.51 -5.84
C LEU A 210 9.58 11.08 -5.75
N TYR A 211 9.01 11.32 -6.92
CA TYR A 211 7.64 11.75 -7.08
C TYR A 211 7.04 11.05 -8.30
N PHE A 212 5.90 10.39 -8.09
CA PHE A 212 5.25 9.53 -9.09
C PHE A 212 4.09 10.26 -9.75
N ARG A 213 3.87 9.97 -11.03
CA ARG A 213 2.68 10.38 -11.79
C ARG A 213 2.26 9.27 -12.74
N SER A 214 0.96 9.14 -13.00
CA SER A 214 0.42 8.27 -14.03
C SER A 214 -0.37 9.05 -15.07
N LEU A 215 -0.38 8.56 -16.32
CA LEU A 215 -1.21 9.11 -17.38
C LEU A 215 -1.70 8.01 -18.32
N ASP A 216 -2.92 8.17 -18.86
CA ASP A 216 -3.31 7.52 -20.11
C ASP A 216 -2.58 8.20 -21.27
N VAL A 217 -1.74 7.47 -22.02
CA VAL A 217 -0.96 8.02 -23.15
C VAL A 217 -1.87 8.53 -24.28
N ASN A 218 -3.10 8.04 -24.38
CA ASN A 218 -4.04 8.45 -25.42
C ASN A 218 -4.76 9.77 -25.05
N GLY A 219 -4.63 10.23 -23.80
CA GLY A 219 -5.28 11.44 -23.29
C GLY A 219 -6.81 11.37 -23.28
N SER A 220 -7.36 10.17 -23.37
CA SER A 220 -8.80 9.92 -23.43
C SER A 220 -9.35 9.28 -22.16
N GLY A 221 -8.47 8.69 -21.35
CA GLY A 221 -8.80 8.08 -20.08
C GLY A 221 -8.52 8.99 -18.87
N PRO A 222 -8.90 8.52 -17.67
CA PRO A 222 -8.50 9.08 -16.38
C PRO A 222 -6.99 9.25 -16.29
N SER A 223 -6.54 10.12 -15.38
CA SER A 223 -5.12 10.38 -15.18
C SER A 223 -4.92 10.76 -13.73
N ASP A 224 -4.19 9.91 -13.01
CA ASP A 224 -3.74 10.22 -11.68
C ASP A 224 -2.39 10.95 -11.81
N ALA A 225 -2.53 12.25 -12.04
CA ALA A 225 -1.39 13.12 -12.29
C ALA A 225 -0.55 13.33 -11.03
N ASP A 226 -1.03 13.00 -9.82
CA ASP A 226 -0.43 13.39 -8.56
C ASP A 226 -0.61 12.31 -7.47
N VAL A 227 0.26 11.30 -7.48
CA VAL A 227 0.24 10.12 -6.58
C VAL A 227 0.71 10.46 -5.14
N GLY A 228 0.43 11.65 -4.63
CA GLY A 228 0.91 12.13 -3.32
C GLY A 228 2.21 12.95 -3.33
N ASP A 229 2.85 13.06 -2.16
CA ASP A 229 4.01 13.96 -1.97
C ASP A 229 5.34 13.37 -2.48
N SER A 230 6.31 14.23 -2.79
CA SER A 230 7.71 13.83 -3.03
C SER A 230 8.37 13.31 -1.75
N ARG A 231 8.82 12.04 -1.77
CA ARG A 231 9.35 11.32 -0.59
C ARG A 231 10.74 10.74 -0.84
N PRO A 232 11.57 10.53 0.20
CA PRO A 232 12.83 9.82 0.06
C PRO A 232 12.61 8.39 -0.46
N CYS A 233 13.52 7.90 -1.30
CA CYS A 233 13.42 6.54 -1.85
C CYS A 233 13.56 5.45 -0.77
N ALA A 234 14.32 5.70 0.29
CA ALA A 234 14.29 4.87 1.48
C ALA A 234 13.24 5.45 2.43
N SER A 235 12.19 4.67 2.70
CA SER A 235 11.14 5.08 3.62
C SER A 235 11.70 5.30 5.01
N ALA A 236 11.10 6.23 5.76
CA ALA A 236 11.45 6.43 7.15
C ALA A 236 10.56 5.54 8.02
N ASP A 237 11.19 4.79 8.91
CA ASP A 237 10.54 4.17 10.07
C ASP A 237 11.14 4.84 11.33
N VAL A 238 10.57 5.99 11.71
CA VAL A 238 11.09 6.82 12.79
C VAL A 238 10.86 6.18 14.16
N ASN A 239 9.82 5.37 14.30
CA ASN A 239 9.44 4.74 15.57
C ASN A 239 10.04 3.32 15.74
N SER A 240 10.66 2.77 14.69
CA SER A 240 11.30 1.45 14.63
C SER A 240 10.32 0.31 14.91
N ASP A 241 9.09 0.41 14.41
CA ASP A 241 8.06 -0.63 14.50
C ASP A 241 8.06 -1.58 13.28
N GLY A 242 8.96 -1.38 12.31
CA GLY A 242 9.07 -2.19 11.11
C GLY A 242 8.09 -1.79 10.01
N ILE A 243 7.34 -0.69 10.20
CA ILE A 243 6.37 -0.20 9.23
C ILE A 243 6.78 1.21 8.79
N PRO A 244 6.96 1.44 7.47
CA PRO A 244 7.17 2.77 6.94
C PRO A 244 6.15 3.79 7.47
N ASP A 245 6.60 4.94 7.95
CA ASP A 245 5.72 6.02 8.43
C ASP A 245 4.79 6.57 7.34
N VAL A 246 5.10 6.29 6.06
CA VAL A 246 4.24 6.62 4.92
C VAL A 246 2.99 5.74 4.85
N LEU A 247 3.00 4.55 5.47
CA LEU A 247 1.86 3.61 5.55
C LEU A 247 0.89 3.87 6.66
N VAL A 248 1.17 4.81 7.55
CA VAL A 248 0.27 5.10 8.65
C VAL A 248 -0.62 6.25 8.17
N PRO A 249 -1.80 5.97 7.59
CA PRO A 249 -2.72 7.04 7.23
C PRO A 249 -3.14 7.75 8.50
N ASN A 250 -3.39 9.03 8.33
CA ASN A 250 -4.14 9.94 9.18
C ASN A 250 -5.08 9.22 10.18
N GLU A 251 -4.54 8.93 11.36
CA GLU A 251 -5.09 8.62 12.70
C GLU A 251 -6.38 7.79 12.91
N SER A 252 -7.18 7.43 11.89
CA SER A 252 -8.40 6.64 12.09
C SER A 252 -8.81 5.69 10.95
N CYS A 253 -9.35 4.52 11.32
CA CYS A 253 -10.04 3.56 10.46
C CYS A 253 -11.53 3.46 10.85
N GLU A 254 -12.36 3.01 9.92
CA GLU A 254 -13.78 2.69 10.10
C GLU A 254 -14.05 1.18 10.04
N SER A 255 -13.27 0.43 9.26
CA SER A 255 -13.37 -1.02 9.02
C SER A 255 -11.99 -1.68 8.87
N ASP A 256 -11.89 -3.01 8.81
CA ASP A 256 -10.58 -3.68 8.63
C ASP A 256 -9.97 -3.46 7.25
N ASP A 257 -10.81 -3.24 6.23
CA ASP A 257 -10.37 -2.98 4.86
C ASP A 257 -9.56 -1.67 4.74
N ASP A 258 -9.58 -0.87 5.80
CA ASP A 258 -8.92 0.41 5.95
C ASP A 258 -7.47 0.28 6.44
N CYS A 259 -7.08 -0.92 6.86
CA CYS A 259 -5.84 -1.16 7.57
C CYS A 259 -4.87 -2.00 6.74
N PRO A 260 -3.61 -1.53 6.58
CA PRO A 260 -2.60 -2.26 5.82
C PRO A 260 -2.21 -3.56 6.53
N PHE A 261 -1.53 -4.47 5.83
CA PHE A 261 -1.14 -5.79 6.35
C PHE A 261 -2.32 -6.60 6.88
N PHE A 262 -3.46 -6.48 6.17
CA PHE A 262 -4.76 -7.03 6.56
C PHE A 262 -5.29 -6.55 7.91
N GLY A 263 -4.77 -5.43 8.44
CA GLY A 263 -4.93 -4.91 9.80
C GLY A 263 -6.35 -4.91 10.37
N ILE A 264 -6.44 -4.96 11.71
CA ILE A 264 -7.74 -4.85 12.40
C ILE A 264 -8.00 -3.39 12.71
N CYS A 265 -9.18 -2.89 12.35
CA CYS A 265 -9.65 -1.64 12.90
C CYS A 265 -10.17 -1.85 14.33
N ASP A 266 -9.51 -1.21 15.30
CA ASP A 266 -9.95 -1.22 16.69
C ASP A 266 -11.17 -0.30 16.88
N ASP A 267 -12.31 -0.88 17.22
CA ASP A 267 -13.57 -0.12 17.33
C ASP A 267 -13.56 1.00 18.38
N GLY A 268 -12.72 0.89 19.41
CA GLY A 268 -12.69 1.83 20.53
C GLY A 268 -11.80 3.05 20.27
N THR A 269 -10.64 2.82 19.69
CA THR A 269 -9.63 3.85 19.38
C THR A 269 -9.72 4.34 17.94
N LYS A 270 -10.40 3.59 17.08
CA LYS A 270 -10.42 3.75 15.63
C LYS A 270 -9.03 3.68 15.02
N LYS A 271 -8.09 2.93 15.60
CA LYS A 271 -6.74 2.79 15.06
C LYS A 271 -6.55 1.43 14.40
N CYS A 272 -5.74 1.40 13.34
CA CYS A 272 -5.30 0.15 12.74
C CYS A 272 -4.32 -0.57 13.66
N LEU A 273 -4.63 -1.82 13.95
CA LEU A 273 -3.77 -2.81 14.60
C LEU A 273 -3.21 -3.71 13.51
N VAL A 274 -1.97 -3.47 13.13
CA VAL A 274 -1.28 -4.12 12.01
C VAL A 274 -0.28 -5.15 12.53
N GLY A 275 -0.06 -6.21 11.75
CA GLY A 275 0.94 -7.24 12.07
C GLY A 275 2.34 -6.82 11.65
N ASP A 276 3.37 -7.51 12.15
CA ASP A 276 4.74 -7.28 11.72
C ASP A 276 4.89 -7.80 10.27
N PRO A 277 5.36 -6.98 9.31
CA PRO A 277 5.64 -7.44 7.95
C PRO A 277 6.85 -8.38 7.93
N CYS A 278 6.94 -9.22 6.91
CA CYS A 278 8.12 -10.07 6.69
C CYS A 278 8.21 -10.55 5.24
N ASP A 279 9.42 -10.89 4.83
CA ASP A 279 9.69 -11.54 3.53
C ASP A 279 10.07 -13.01 3.73
N ALA A 280 10.66 -13.32 4.89
CA ALA A 280 11.05 -14.65 5.31
C ALA A 280 10.76 -14.89 6.79
N THR A 281 10.65 -16.16 7.18
CA THR A 281 10.44 -16.56 8.59
C THR A 281 11.56 -16.07 9.52
N THR A 282 12.75 -15.77 9.00
CA THR A 282 13.86 -15.22 9.78
C THR A 282 13.64 -13.79 10.25
N ASP A 283 12.71 -13.07 9.62
CA ASP A 283 12.40 -11.69 9.95
C ASP A 283 11.44 -11.64 11.15
N CYS A 284 10.73 -12.74 11.39
CA CYS A 284 9.76 -12.89 12.45
C CYS A 284 10.38 -13.24 13.82
N PRO A 285 9.76 -12.80 14.92
CA PRO A 285 10.11 -13.25 16.27
C PRO A 285 10.10 -14.77 16.43
N ALA A 286 10.88 -15.26 17.39
CA ALA A 286 10.98 -16.70 17.67
C ALA A 286 9.64 -17.26 18.18
N ASP A 287 9.02 -18.14 17.39
CA ASP A 287 7.66 -18.73 17.51
C ASP A 287 6.64 -18.25 16.46
N ARG A 288 7.06 -17.38 15.55
CA ARG A 288 6.29 -16.94 14.38
C ARG A 288 6.88 -17.46 13.08
N ALA A 289 6.05 -17.53 12.05
CA ALA A 289 6.41 -17.85 10.69
C ALA A 289 5.93 -16.72 9.77
N CYS A 290 6.66 -16.52 8.67
CA CYS A 290 6.23 -15.58 7.66
C CYS A 290 5.24 -16.27 6.73
N GLU A 291 3.99 -15.83 6.74
CA GLU A 291 2.92 -16.31 5.87
C GLU A 291 2.28 -15.12 5.17
N ASP A 292 2.27 -15.13 3.83
CA ASP A 292 1.67 -14.07 3.00
C ASP A 292 2.12 -12.63 3.38
N GLY A 293 3.42 -12.45 3.64
CA GLY A 293 4.01 -11.14 3.92
C GLY A 293 3.86 -10.65 5.37
N ARG A 294 3.36 -11.50 6.28
CA ARG A 294 3.14 -11.15 7.70
C ARG A 294 3.64 -12.22 8.66
N CYS A 295 4.08 -11.79 9.84
CA CYS A 295 4.50 -12.68 10.91
C CYS A 295 3.30 -13.21 11.70
N VAL A 296 2.89 -14.45 11.38
CA VAL A 296 1.83 -15.16 12.10
C VAL A 296 2.41 -16.18 13.08
N VAL A 297 1.62 -16.61 14.05
CA VAL A 297 2.01 -17.69 14.97
C VAL A 297 2.30 -18.99 14.23
N ALA A 298 3.49 -19.56 14.46
CA ALA A 298 3.87 -20.82 13.83
C ALA A 298 3.05 -22.00 14.39
N PRO A 299 2.73 -23.01 13.57
CA PRO A 299 2.01 -24.20 14.03
C PRO A 299 2.66 -24.89 15.24
N ALA A 300 1.86 -25.24 16.26
CA ALA A 300 2.37 -25.63 17.57
C ALA A 300 1.60 -26.78 18.25
N GLY A 301 2.15 -27.99 18.17
CA GLY A 301 1.73 -29.14 18.98
C GLY A 301 0.37 -29.75 18.58
N PRO A 302 0.03 -30.93 19.14
CA PRO A 302 -1.18 -31.64 18.78
C PRO A 302 -2.42 -31.07 19.51
N CYS A 303 -3.59 -31.18 18.89
CA CYS A 303 -4.86 -30.77 19.46
C CYS A 303 -6.00 -31.73 19.08
N GLY A 304 -7.06 -31.74 19.89
CA GLY A 304 -8.34 -32.38 19.55
C GLY A 304 -9.44 -31.36 19.21
N THR A 305 -9.37 -30.18 19.82
CA THR A 305 -10.24 -29.02 19.56
C THR A 305 -9.43 -27.73 19.71
N SER A 306 -9.93 -26.59 19.22
CA SER A 306 -9.26 -25.28 19.38
C SER A 306 -9.07 -24.89 20.86
N ALA A 307 -9.87 -25.44 21.78
CA ALA A 307 -9.66 -25.24 23.23
C ALA A 307 -8.36 -25.89 23.76
N ASN A 308 -7.78 -26.85 23.04
CA ASN A 308 -6.45 -27.39 23.37
C ASN A 308 -5.32 -26.48 22.92
N CYS A 309 -5.59 -25.59 21.97
CA CYS A 309 -4.63 -24.67 21.42
C CYS A 309 -4.51 -23.46 22.33
N LYS A 310 -3.28 -23.20 22.79
CA LYS A 310 -3.01 -22.04 23.63
C LYS A 310 -3.01 -20.79 22.76
N ASN A 311 -3.00 -19.63 23.40
CA ASN A 311 -2.61 -18.39 22.75
C ASN A 311 -3.54 -17.92 21.61
N GLY A 312 -4.79 -18.40 21.58
CA GLY A 312 -5.78 -18.01 20.56
C GLY A 312 -5.64 -18.76 19.23
N MET A 313 -4.82 -19.81 19.15
CA MET A 313 -4.68 -20.61 17.93
C MET A 313 -5.90 -21.52 17.68
N VAL A 314 -6.06 -21.97 16.44
CA VAL A 314 -7.16 -22.87 16.02
C VAL A 314 -6.64 -24.29 15.80
N CYS A 315 -7.48 -25.29 16.07
CA CYS A 315 -7.10 -26.69 15.86
C CYS A 315 -7.49 -27.14 14.45
N GLU A 316 -6.52 -27.27 13.56
CA GLU A 316 -6.72 -27.79 12.22
C GLU A 316 -6.00 -29.14 12.03
N GLN A 317 -6.75 -30.15 11.61
CA GLN A 317 -6.21 -31.50 11.32
C GLN A 317 -5.36 -32.10 12.46
N GLY A 318 -5.72 -31.76 13.71
CA GLY A 318 -5.02 -32.23 14.90
C GLY A 318 -3.74 -31.48 15.25
N THR A 319 -3.47 -30.34 14.61
CA THR A 319 -2.34 -29.43 14.91
C THR A 319 -2.88 -28.03 15.20
N CYS A 320 -2.31 -27.34 16.19
CA CYS A 320 -2.66 -25.93 16.39
C CYS A 320 -2.00 -25.07 15.32
N VAL A 321 -2.78 -24.27 14.62
CA VAL A 321 -2.34 -23.37 13.53
C VAL A 321 -2.88 -21.95 13.76
N ALA A 322 -2.38 -20.99 12.99
CA ALA A 322 -2.95 -19.65 12.90
C ALA A 322 -4.38 -19.72 12.34
N CYS A 323 -5.28 -18.82 12.79
CA CYS A 323 -6.56 -18.66 12.12
C CYS A 323 -6.38 -18.01 10.74
N ALA A 324 -7.21 -18.39 9.76
CA ALA A 324 -7.22 -17.77 8.44
C ALA A 324 -8.32 -16.71 8.28
N ASN A 325 -9.37 -16.76 9.09
CA ASN A 325 -10.52 -15.85 9.03
C ASN A 325 -11.33 -15.88 10.34
N ASP A 326 -12.20 -14.88 10.52
CA ASP A 326 -13.04 -14.72 11.71
C ASP A 326 -13.94 -15.93 12.01
N ALA A 327 -14.38 -16.67 10.99
CA ALA A 327 -15.28 -17.81 11.18
C ALA A 327 -14.62 -18.96 11.97
N GLU A 328 -13.29 -19.05 11.95
CA GLU A 328 -12.52 -20.05 12.70
C GLU A 328 -12.41 -19.72 14.19
N CYS A 329 -12.65 -18.45 14.55
CA CYS A 329 -12.54 -17.94 15.92
C CYS A 329 -13.83 -18.06 16.74
N GLY A 330 -14.87 -18.65 16.16
CA GLY A 330 -16.16 -18.85 16.83
C GLY A 330 -17.02 -17.59 16.83
N VAL A 331 -18.12 -17.63 17.59
CA VAL A 331 -19.09 -16.53 17.62
C VAL A 331 -18.46 -15.29 18.23
N ALA A 332 -18.51 -14.18 17.49
CA ALA A 332 -17.89 -12.89 17.84
C ALA A 332 -16.35 -12.91 17.98
N GLY A 333 -15.69 -14.02 17.65
CA GLY A 333 -14.23 -14.06 17.53
C GLY A 333 -13.78 -13.38 16.25
N ARG A 334 -12.63 -12.70 16.32
CA ARG A 334 -11.95 -12.12 15.16
C ARG A 334 -10.56 -12.70 15.04
N CYS A 335 -10.09 -12.93 13.83
CA CYS A 335 -8.75 -13.40 13.58
C CYS A 335 -7.79 -12.20 13.54
N SER A 336 -6.85 -12.12 14.50
CA SER A 336 -5.84 -11.07 14.56
C SER A 336 -4.80 -11.21 13.45
N GLN A 337 -4.04 -10.14 13.24
CA GLN A 337 -2.97 -10.10 12.25
C GLN A 337 -1.83 -11.07 12.47
N ASP A 338 -1.58 -11.46 13.72
CA ASP A 338 -0.59 -12.49 14.02
C ASP A 338 -1.19 -13.90 14.00
N GLY A 339 -2.39 -14.08 13.45
CA GLY A 339 -3.05 -15.37 13.27
C GLY A 339 -3.69 -15.93 14.54
N ARG A 340 -4.07 -15.08 15.50
CA ARG A 340 -4.69 -15.50 16.77
C ARG A 340 -6.13 -15.04 16.85
N CYS A 341 -7.00 -15.89 17.38
CA CYS A 341 -8.36 -15.50 17.71
C CYS A 341 -8.39 -14.55 18.91
N ILE A 342 -8.92 -13.34 18.69
CA ILE A 342 -9.26 -12.37 19.72
C ILE A 342 -10.78 -12.36 19.92
N ALA A 343 -11.23 -12.26 21.17
CA ALA A 343 -12.65 -12.15 21.45
C ALA A 343 -13.11 -10.73 21.11
N GLY A 344 -14.09 -10.59 20.22
CA GLY A 344 -14.78 -9.33 20.00
C GLY A 344 -15.65 -9.03 21.22
N GLY A 345 -15.18 -8.12 22.08
CA GLY A 345 -15.97 -7.45 23.11
C GLY A 345 -16.81 -8.37 24.03
N GLU A 346 -16.20 -8.77 25.15
CA GLU A 346 -16.80 -9.42 26.33
C GLU A 346 -17.46 -10.79 26.06
N PRO A 347 -16.95 -11.88 26.65
CA PRO A 347 -17.49 -13.21 26.39
C PRO A 347 -18.97 -13.25 26.79
N PRO A 348 -19.86 -13.85 25.99
CA PRO A 348 -21.13 -14.29 26.55
C PRO A 348 -20.77 -15.24 27.68
N ALA A 349 -21.24 -14.90 28.89
CA ALA A 349 -21.24 -15.86 29.98
C ALA A 349 -21.83 -17.15 29.42
N GLU A 350 -21.03 -18.21 29.37
CA GLU A 350 -21.56 -19.54 29.09
C GLU A 350 -22.70 -19.75 30.09
N GLU A 351 -23.93 -19.82 29.57
CA GLU A 351 -25.06 -20.29 30.34
C GLU A 351 -24.74 -21.74 30.71
N ASP A 352 -24.19 -21.91 31.90
CA ASP A 352 -24.07 -23.18 32.59
C ASP A 352 -25.50 -23.73 32.78
N GLU A 353 -25.95 -24.53 31.81
CA GLU A 353 -27.13 -25.38 31.93
C GLU A 353 -26.89 -26.41 33.04
N GLY A 354 -27.14 -26.01 34.30
CA GLY A 354 -27.33 -27.00 35.35
C GLY A 354 -27.05 -26.57 36.78
N CYS A 355 -27.98 -25.82 37.40
CA CYS A 355 -28.56 -26.26 38.68
C CYS A 355 -29.79 -25.43 39.06
N GLY A 356 -30.96 -26.06 39.01
CA GLY A 356 -32.20 -25.48 39.52
C GLY A 356 -32.17 -25.34 41.04
N CYS A 357 -32.07 -24.09 41.52
CA CYS A 357 -32.44 -23.73 42.89
C CYS A 357 -33.53 -22.66 42.82
N VAL A 358 -34.74 -23.08 43.18
CA VAL A 358 -35.94 -22.25 43.34
C VAL A 358 -35.69 -21.16 44.39
N ALA A 359 -35.62 -19.89 43.96
CA ALA A 359 -35.63 -18.75 44.87
C ALA A 359 -37.09 -18.38 45.21
N VAL A 360 -37.50 -18.76 46.43
CA VAL A 360 -38.71 -18.27 47.10
C VAL A 360 -38.49 -16.81 47.48
N GLY A 361 -39.39 -15.93 47.03
CA GLY A 361 -39.25 -14.49 47.18
C GLY A 361 -39.47 -13.94 48.60
N LYS A 362 -39.21 -12.62 48.73
CA LYS A 362 -40.02 -11.71 49.57
C LYS A 362 -39.83 -10.24 49.16
N PRO A 363 -40.83 -9.38 49.44
CA PRO A 363 -41.02 -8.08 48.81
C PRO A 363 -40.54 -6.88 49.63
N GLU A 364 -40.46 -5.75 48.92
CA GLU A 364 -40.73 -4.36 49.32
C GLU A 364 -40.11 -3.77 50.59
N SER A 365 -39.37 -2.67 50.41
CA SER A 365 -39.41 -1.51 51.32
C SER A 365 -39.02 -0.24 50.58
N ALA A 366 -40.00 0.62 50.35
CA ALA A 366 -39.88 1.98 49.85
C ALA A 366 -39.17 2.92 50.84
N ARG A 367 -38.43 3.92 50.34
CA ARG A 367 -38.32 5.25 50.97
C ARG A 367 -38.11 6.36 49.93
N LEU A 368 -39.10 7.27 49.88
CA LEU A 368 -39.00 8.65 49.39
C LEU A 368 -38.00 9.47 50.23
N ALA A 369 -37.30 10.43 49.62
CA ALA A 369 -37.16 11.80 50.13
C ALA A 369 -36.61 12.75 49.04
N ALA A 370 -37.12 13.98 49.07
CA ALA A 370 -37.00 14.99 48.04
C ALA A 370 -35.96 16.09 48.37
N ALA A 371 -35.43 16.66 47.28
CA ALA A 371 -35.23 18.09 46.99
C ALA A 371 -34.24 19.01 47.77
N VAL A 372 -33.75 19.97 46.95
CA VAL A 372 -33.30 21.35 47.24
C VAL A 372 -31.79 21.62 47.31
N GLY A 373 -31.23 22.07 46.18
CA GLY A 373 -30.78 23.46 45.95
C GLY A 373 -29.39 23.90 46.42
N LEU A 374 -28.55 24.40 45.49
CA LEU A 374 -27.88 25.71 45.61
C LEU A 374 -27.24 26.17 44.28
N ALA A 375 -27.43 27.44 43.95
CA ALA A 375 -26.79 28.17 42.85
C ALA A 375 -25.67 29.09 43.38
N LEU A 376 -24.66 29.40 42.56
CA LEU A 376 -23.83 30.65 42.56
C LEU A 376 -22.78 30.53 41.43
N ALA A 377 -22.94 31.27 40.32
CA ALA A 377 -22.34 32.58 40.04
C ALA A 377 -20.95 32.52 39.38
N VAL A 378 -20.89 32.79 38.07
CA VAL A 378 -19.66 33.11 37.34
C VAL A 378 -19.85 34.48 36.67
N ALA A 379 -19.13 35.48 37.19
CA ALA A 379 -18.94 36.76 36.54
C ALA A 379 -17.49 37.23 36.72
N ALA A 380 -16.95 37.73 35.61
CA ALA A 380 -15.77 38.60 35.50
C ALA A 380 -14.38 37.96 35.69
N LEU A 381 -13.61 37.88 34.59
CA LEU A 381 -12.45 38.74 34.33
C LEU A 381 -11.65 38.22 33.11
N ARG A 382 -11.76 38.89 31.96
CA ARG A 382 -10.61 39.02 31.04
C ARG A 382 -10.76 40.28 30.20
N ARG A 383 -10.27 41.40 30.76
CA ARG A 383 -10.01 42.65 30.07
C ARG A 383 -8.51 42.74 29.80
N ARG A 384 -8.18 42.90 28.51
CA ARG A 384 -7.05 43.67 27.96
C ARG A 384 -5.61 43.27 28.33
N ARG A 385 -4.85 42.89 27.30
CA ARG A 385 -3.67 43.67 26.90
C ARG A 385 -3.51 43.67 25.39
N SER A 386 -3.54 44.88 24.84
CA SER A 386 -3.24 45.22 23.45
C SER A 386 -1.74 45.41 23.24
N ASN A 387 -1.35 45.24 21.97
CA ASN A 387 -0.37 46.02 21.21
C ASN A 387 1.08 45.54 21.03
N ARG A 388 1.48 45.70 19.76
CA ARG A 388 2.80 45.72 19.08
C ARG A 388 3.27 44.34 18.58
N ALA A 389 3.66 44.18 17.31
CA ALA A 389 4.36 45.12 16.44
C ALA A 389 3.98 44.98 14.95
N ARG A 390 4.07 46.12 14.23
CA ARG A 390 4.37 46.20 12.79
C ARG A 390 5.90 46.20 12.64
N ALA A 391 6.40 45.47 11.65
CA ALA A 391 7.49 45.89 10.77
C ALA A 391 7.10 45.42 9.37
#